data_AF-A0A101XTM3-F1
#
_entry.id   AF-A0A101XTM3-F1
#
_cell.length_a   1.000
_cell.length_b   1.000
_cell.length_c   1.000
_cell.angle_alpha   90.00
_cell.angle_beta   90.00
_cell.angle_gamma   90.00
#
_symmetry.space_group_name_H-M   'P 1'
#
loop_
_entity.id
_entity.type
_entity.pdbx_description
1 polymer ?
#
loop_
_entity_poly.entity_id
_entity_poly.type
_entity_poly.pdbx_seq_one_letter_code
_entity_poly.pdbx_strand_id
1 'polypeptide(L)'
;MESADTCPTTSLITSVCRTKSDLNESEIEEIIRVAGHLQMMADLNGSDVFIDCLWRGREDQAVVVAQAKPSTGKSLYSEFIVGQRILRDNEPGAFMLSRLASM
;
A
#
# COMPACT_ATOMS: atom_id res chain seq x y z
N MET A 1 22.44 15.25 -3.83
CA MET A 1 21.68 15.22 -2.57
C MET A 1 20.23 15.10 -3.00
N GLU A 2 19.80 13.85 -3.20
CA GLU A 2 18.51 13.53 -3.80
C GLU A 2 17.55 13.22 -2.65
N SER A 3 16.63 14.16 -2.40
CA SER A 3 15.62 14.03 -1.36
C SER A 3 14.61 12.96 -1.79
N ALA A 4 14.77 11.74 -1.29
CA ALA A 4 13.90 10.60 -1.59
C ALA A 4 12.64 10.62 -0.71
N ASP A 5 11.78 11.60 -0.92
CA ASP A 5 10.41 11.62 -0.38
C ASP A 5 9.43 11.72 -1.56
N THR A 6 9.57 10.77 -2.51
CA THR A 6 8.82 10.78 -3.76
C THR A 6 7.61 9.86 -3.64
N CYS A 7 6.42 10.42 -3.87
CA CYS A 7 5.16 9.69 -4.08
C CYS A 7 5.38 8.49 -5.03
N PRO A 8 4.83 7.29 -4.75
CA PRO A 8 5.13 6.10 -5.52
C PRO A 8 4.79 6.29 -7.01
N THR A 9 5.83 6.29 -7.83
CA THR A 9 5.68 6.34 -9.28
C THR A 9 5.07 5.03 -9.79
N THR A 10 4.29 5.09 -10.86
CA THR A 10 3.70 3.91 -11.52
C THR A 10 4.71 2.77 -11.72
N SER A 11 5.95 3.09 -12.10
CA SER A 11 7.03 2.11 -12.29
C SER A 11 7.42 1.35 -11.01
N LEU A 12 7.36 2.00 -9.85
CA LEU A 12 7.65 1.37 -8.56
C LEU A 12 6.54 0.41 -8.17
N ILE A 13 5.27 0.84 -8.30
CA ILE A 13 4.09 0.01 -8.04
C ILE A 13 4.17 -1.27 -8.88
N THR A 14 4.37 -1.13 -10.20
CA THR A 14 4.51 -2.29 -11.11
C THR A 14 5.64 -3.22 -10.69
N SER A 15 6.80 -2.67 -10.33
CA SER A 15 7.97 -3.47 -9.92
C SER A 15 7.70 -4.28 -8.65
N VAL A 16 7.11 -3.64 -7.63
CA VAL A 16 6.80 -4.32 -6.37
C VAL A 16 5.75 -5.41 -6.59
N CYS A 17 4.65 -5.13 -7.28
CA CYS A 17 3.62 -6.13 -7.57
C CYS A 17 4.21 -7.35 -8.29
N ARG A 18 4.94 -7.14 -9.39
CA ARG A 18 5.54 -8.26 -10.16
C ARG A 18 6.53 -9.10 -9.35
N THR A 19 7.28 -8.48 -8.45
CA THR A 19 8.34 -9.17 -7.71
C THR A 19 7.85 -9.79 -6.41
N LYS A 20 6.80 -9.26 -5.78
CA LYS A 20 6.39 -9.61 -4.42
C LYS A 20 4.98 -10.20 -4.29
N SER A 21 4.10 -10.07 -5.28
CA SER A 21 2.76 -10.64 -5.26
C SER A 21 2.51 -11.56 -6.47
N ASP A 22 1.35 -12.22 -6.50
CA ASP A 22 0.93 -13.10 -7.60
C ASP A 22 -0.11 -12.42 -8.52
N LEU A 23 -0.12 -11.09 -8.53
CA LEU A 23 -1.03 -10.29 -9.35
C LEU A 23 -0.69 -10.41 -10.83
N ASN A 24 -1.72 -10.47 -11.66
CA ASN A 24 -1.60 -10.36 -13.11
C ASN A 24 -1.55 -8.89 -13.57
N GLU A 25 -1.19 -8.65 -14.83
CA GLU A 25 -1.02 -7.30 -15.37
C GLU A 25 -2.29 -6.44 -15.29
N SER A 26 -3.48 -7.04 -15.51
CA SER A 26 -4.74 -6.30 -15.39
C SER A 26 -4.98 -5.84 -13.95
N GLU A 27 -4.71 -6.69 -12.96
CA GLU A 27 -4.81 -6.30 -11.54
C GLU A 27 -3.80 -5.21 -11.17
N ILE A 28 -2.60 -5.24 -11.75
CA ILE A 28 -1.58 -4.20 -11.55
C ILE A 28 -2.05 -2.86 -12.13
N GLU A 29 -2.65 -2.85 -13.33
CA GLU A 29 -3.24 -1.66 -13.94
C GLU A 29 -4.37 -1.06 -13.09
N GLU A 30 -5.22 -1.91 -12.52
CA GLU A 30 -6.28 -1.50 -11.60
C GLU A 30 -5.70 -0.82 -10.34
N ILE A 31 -4.66 -1.40 -9.74
CA ILE A 31 -3.96 -0.81 -8.58
C ILE A 31 -3.36 0.54 -8.94
N ILE A 32 -2.72 0.68 -10.10
CA ILE A 32 -2.15 1.95 -10.55
C ILE A 32 -3.25 3.02 -10.67
N ARG A 33 -4.41 2.66 -11.24
CA ARG A 33 -5.54 3.59 -11.35
C ARG A 33 -6.08 4.01 -9.99
N VAL A 34 -6.20 3.09 -9.03
CA VAL A 34 -6.63 3.41 -7.66
C VAL A 34 -5.57 4.26 -6.94
N ALA A 35 -4.29 3.93 -7.11
CA ALA A 35 -3.15 4.69 -6.59
C ALA A 35 -3.15 6.16 -7.06
N GLY A 36 -3.67 6.44 -8.26
CA GLY A 36 -3.85 7.81 -8.76
C GLY A 36 -4.77 8.69 -7.88
N HIS A 37 -5.63 8.09 -7.06
CA HIS A 37 -6.54 8.81 -6.16
C HIS A 37 -6.10 8.81 -4.68
N LEU A 38 -5.00 8.11 -4.34
CA LEU A 38 -4.59 7.89 -2.96
C LEU A 38 -4.30 9.20 -2.20
N GLN A 39 -3.73 10.20 -2.87
CA GLN A 39 -3.46 11.49 -2.23
C GLN A 39 -4.76 12.18 -1.81
N MET A 40 -5.78 12.19 -2.69
CA MET A 40 -7.11 12.74 -2.36
C MET A 40 -7.73 11.99 -1.17
N MET A 41 -7.61 10.66 -1.14
CA MET A 41 -8.11 9.86 -0.02
C MET A 41 -7.38 10.20 1.28
N ALA A 42 -6.06 10.35 1.26
CA ALA A 42 -5.28 10.72 2.43
C ALA A 42 -5.67 12.11 2.95
N ASP A 43 -5.80 13.09 2.05
CA ASP A 43 -6.17 14.47 2.40
C ASP A 43 -7.57 14.58 2.99
N LEU A 44 -8.55 13.85 2.42
CA LEU A 44 -9.94 13.84 2.90
C LEU A 44 -10.09 13.15 4.25
N ASN A 45 -9.33 12.09 4.51
CA ASN A 45 -9.36 11.37 5.78
C ASN A 45 -8.45 11.99 6.84
N GLY A 46 -7.50 12.86 6.43
CA GLY A 46 -6.48 13.41 7.32
C GLY A 46 -5.55 12.33 7.89
N SER A 47 -5.37 11.22 7.19
CA SER A 47 -4.63 10.04 7.65
C SER A 47 -3.73 9.47 6.56
N ASP A 48 -2.72 8.68 6.96
CA ASP A 48 -1.95 7.86 6.01
C ASP A 48 -2.85 6.81 5.36
N VAL A 49 -2.65 6.58 4.05
CA VAL A 49 -3.41 5.61 3.27
C VAL A 49 -2.45 4.74 2.49
N PHE A 50 -2.73 3.45 2.46
CA PHE A 50 -1.91 2.43 1.81
C PHE A 50 -2.76 1.53 0.92
N ILE A 51 -2.14 0.91 -0.07
CA ILE A 51 -2.70 -0.26 -0.76
C ILE A 51 -1.78 -1.42 -0.45
N ASP A 52 -2.36 -2.49 0.09
CA ASP A 52 -1.68 -3.74 0.38
C ASP A 52 -2.07 -4.85 -0.60
N CYS A 53 -1.12 -5.73 -0.88
CA CYS A 53 -1.33 -6.93 -1.68
C CYS A 53 -0.79 -8.16 -0.94
N LEU A 54 -1.40 -9.32 -1.14
CA LEU A 54 -0.87 -10.57 -0.59
C LEU A 54 0.54 -10.82 -1.11
N TRP A 55 1.41 -11.26 -0.20
CA TRP A 55 2.75 -11.67 -0.55
C TRP A 55 2.70 -13.01 -1.28
N ARG A 56 3.49 -13.16 -2.34
CA ARG A 56 3.55 -14.36 -3.19
C ARG A 56 3.70 -15.63 -2.35
N GLY A 57 2.74 -16.53 -2.50
CA GLY A 57 2.70 -17.82 -1.79
C GLY A 57 2.55 -17.74 -0.26
N ARG A 58 2.08 -16.62 0.31
CA ARG A 58 1.88 -16.44 1.75
C ARG A 58 0.55 -15.72 2.04
N GLU A 59 -0.38 -16.40 2.70
CA GLU A 59 -1.71 -15.84 3.01
C GLU A 59 -1.72 -14.95 4.27
N ASP A 60 -0.69 -15.04 5.11
CA ASP A 60 -0.53 -14.31 6.37
C ASP A 60 0.32 -13.03 6.23
N GLN A 61 0.79 -12.76 5.02
CA GLN A 61 1.73 -11.68 4.73
C GLN A 61 1.21 -10.82 3.60
N ALA A 62 1.44 -9.51 3.74
CA ALA A 62 1.14 -8.52 2.73
C ALA A 62 2.39 -7.72 2.37
N VAL A 63 2.32 -6.99 1.27
CA VAL A 63 3.28 -5.98 0.85
C VAL A 63 2.55 -4.69 0.54
N VAL A 64 3.08 -3.57 1.05
CA VAL A 64 2.59 -2.24 0.69
C VAL A 64 2.99 -1.96 -0.75
N VAL A 65 2.04 -1.79 -1.66
CA VAL A 65 2.32 -1.52 -3.07
C VAL A 65 2.16 -0.04 -3.44
N ALA A 66 1.40 0.71 -2.65
CA ALA A 66 1.27 2.16 -2.78
C ALA A 66 0.97 2.81 -1.42
N GLN A 67 1.33 4.08 -1.28
CA GLN A 67 1.12 4.86 -0.07
C GLN A 67 0.92 6.34 -0.42
N ALA A 68 0.08 7.02 0.36
CA ALA A 68 0.00 8.47 0.42
C ALA A 68 -0.06 8.96 1.87
N LYS A 69 0.56 10.12 2.11
CA LYS A 69 0.55 10.83 3.40
C LYS A 69 -0.40 12.04 3.27
N PRO A 70 -1.16 12.40 4.31
CA PRO A 70 -2.06 13.54 4.24
C PRO A 70 -1.24 14.84 4.15
N SER A 71 -1.54 15.68 3.16
CA SER A 71 -0.96 17.04 3.03
C SER A 71 -1.61 18.03 4.00
N THR A 72 -2.81 17.70 4.48
CA THR A 72 -3.66 18.51 5.37
C THR A 72 -3.48 18.17 6.86
N GLY A 73 -2.69 17.14 7.19
CA GLY A 73 -2.58 16.58 8.53
C GLY A 73 -1.17 16.09 8.88
N LYS A 74 -1.03 15.44 10.04
CA LYS A 74 0.24 14.81 10.43
C LYS A 74 0.23 13.35 10.02
N SER A 75 1.24 12.95 9.25
CA SER A 75 1.55 11.54 9.00
C SER A 75 2.16 10.88 10.24
N LEU A 76 1.84 9.61 10.46
CA LEU A 76 2.48 8.74 11.46
C LEU A 76 3.81 8.16 10.95
N TYR A 77 4.08 8.23 9.65
CA TYR A 77 5.24 7.64 9.01
C TYR A 77 6.20 8.72 8.51
N SER A 78 7.43 8.72 9.04
CA SER A 78 8.47 9.65 8.57
C SER A 78 8.88 9.36 7.13
N GLU A 79 8.88 8.09 6.72
CA GLU A 79 9.33 7.63 5.40
C GLU A 79 8.20 6.91 4.64
N PHE A 80 8.33 6.79 3.33
CA PHE A 80 7.49 5.88 2.55
C PHE A 80 7.93 4.42 2.73
N ILE A 81 6.98 3.51 2.90
CA ILE A 81 7.20 2.09 3.21
C ILE A 81 6.79 1.15 2.06
N VAL A 82 6.66 1.66 0.84
CA VAL A 82 6.32 0.86 -0.34
C VAL A 82 7.37 -0.25 -0.56
N GLY A 83 6.90 -1.47 -0.77
CA GLY A 83 7.71 -2.68 -0.87
C GLY A 83 8.01 -3.34 0.48
N GLN A 84 7.63 -2.72 1.61
CA GLN A 84 7.78 -3.32 2.92
C GLN A 84 6.78 -4.47 3.09
N ARG A 85 7.30 -5.58 3.62
CA ARG A 85 6.50 -6.74 3.99
C ARG A 85 5.86 -6.52 5.35
N ILE A 86 4.56 -6.76 5.44
CA ILE A 86 3.77 -6.66 6.66
C ILE A 86 3.26 -8.05 7.01
N LEU A 87 3.44 -8.44 8.28
CA LEU A 87 2.77 -9.59 8.86
C LEU A 87 1.40 -9.13 9.35
N ARG A 88 0.35 -9.91 9.10
CA ARG A 88 -1.02 -9.58 9.50
C ARG A 88 -1.14 -9.18 10.98
N ASP A 89 -0.36 -9.82 11.85
CA ASP A 89 -0.38 -9.55 13.30
C ASP A 89 0.38 -8.27 13.70
N ASN A 90 1.20 -7.73 12.81
CA ASN A 90 2.06 -6.57 13.07
C ASN A 90 1.59 -5.28 12.37
N GLU A 91 0.37 -5.25 11.83
CA GLU A 91 -0.16 -4.09 11.13
C GLU A 91 -0.67 -3.03 12.13
N PRO A 92 0.02 -1.88 12.33
CA PRO A 92 -0.40 -0.87 13.28
C PRO A 92 -1.52 -0.02 12.65
N GLY A 93 -2.72 -0.04 13.24
CA GLY A 93 -3.78 0.92 12.90
C GLY A 93 -4.69 0.56 11.72
N ALA A 94 -4.57 -0.64 11.16
CA ALA A 94 -5.55 -1.13 10.19
C ALA A 94 -6.86 -1.53 10.90
N PHE A 95 -7.98 -0.97 10.43
CA PHE A 95 -9.31 -1.49 10.76
C PHE A 95 -9.48 -2.84 10.05
N MET A 96 -9.03 -3.92 10.71
CA MET A 96 -9.10 -5.26 10.16
C MET A 96 -10.53 -5.79 10.28
N LEU A 97 -11.30 -5.72 9.18
CA LEU A 97 -12.53 -6.51 9.07
C LEU A 97 -12.11 -7.96 8.83
N SER A 98 -11.95 -8.74 9.90
CA SER A 98 -11.66 -10.17 9.81
C SER A 98 -12.75 -10.82 8.94
N ARG A 99 -12.37 -11.40 7.80
CA ARG A 99 -13.27 -12.28 7.05
C ARG A 99 -13.82 -13.32 8.03
N LEU A 100 -15.14 -13.39 8.19
CA LEU A 100 -15.77 -14.60 8.69
C LEU A 100 -15.33 -15.69 7.71
N ALA A 101 -14.41 -16.55 8.15
CA ALA A 101 -14.20 -17.81 7.48
C ALA A 101 -15.53 -18.55 7.60
N SER A 102 -16.30 -18.57 6.51
CA SER A 102 -17.39 -19.53 6.38
C SER A 102 -16.75 -20.91 6.49
N MET A 103 -17.17 -21.65 7.52
CA MET A 103 -16.87 -23.06 7.76
C MET A 103 -17.27 -23.94 6.58
#